data_AF-A0A256ZXC9-F1
#
_entry.id   AF-A0A256ZXC9-F1
#
_cell.length_a   1.000
_cell.length_b   1.000
_cell.length_c   1.000
_cell.angle_alpha   90.00
_cell.angle_beta   90.00
_cell.angle_gamma   90.00
#
_symmetry.space_group_name_H-M   'P 1'
#
loop_
_entity.id
_entity.type
_entity.pdbx_description
1 polymer ?
#
loop_
_entity_poly.entity_id
_entity_poly.type
_entity_poly.pdbx_seq_one_letter_code
_entity_poly.pdbx_strand_id
1 'polypeptide(L)'
;MKVRNAAGRVIETNIGGRKCRPFAGAKKYGRATKKTASLVEALRKCGLRNGCTISFHHQLRNGDYVLNMTLEAVRELGVRNIRLAQTAMFDVHKPVIEHIKDGIVNRIEGSINGIVGD
;
A
#
# COMPACT_ATOMS: atom_id res chain seq x y z
N MET A 1 -39.70 4.50 -0.82
CA MET A 1 -40.00 4.49 -2.26
C MET A 1 -39.12 3.45 -2.93
N LYS A 2 -39.73 2.50 -3.64
CA LYS A 2 -38.99 1.48 -4.40
C LYS A 2 -38.45 2.06 -5.70
N VAL A 3 -37.18 1.81 -6.01
CA VAL A 3 -36.54 2.26 -7.26
C VAL A 3 -35.75 1.12 -7.90
N ARG A 4 -35.67 1.12 -9.23
CA ARG A 4 -34.78 0.20 -9.96
C ARG A 4 -33.36 0.76 -9.95
N ASN A 5 -32.40 0.00 -9.43
CA ASN A 5 -30.99 0.40 -9.39
C ASN A 5 -30.25 0.03 -10.71
N ALA A 6 -28.97 0.42 -10.83
CA ALA A 6 -28.15 0.13 -12.01
C ALA A 6 -27.82 -1.36 -12.22
N ALA A 7 -28.08 -2.22 -11.24
CA ALA A 7 -28.01 -3.68 -11.36
C ALA A 7 -29.36 -4.29 -11.81
N GLY A 8 -30.35 -3.47 -12.17
CA GLY A 8 -31.67 -3.90 -12.62
C GLY A 8 -32.62 -4.33 -11.50
N ARG A 9 -32.22 -4.22 -10.22
CA ARG A 9 -32.98 -4.69 -9.06
C ARG A 9 -33.88 -3.59 -8.52
N VAL A 10 -35.12 -3.93 -8.17
CA VAL A 10 -36.03 -3.04 -7.46
C VAL A 10 -35.68 -3.07 -5.96
N ILE A 11 -35.28 -1.94 -5.41
CA ILE A 11 -34.84 -1.83 -4.00
C ILE A 11 -35.62 -0.74 -3.27
N GLU A 12 -35.85 -0.95 -1.98
CA GLU A 12 -36.36 0.09 -1.09
C GLU A 12 -35.24 1.10 -0.79
N THR A 13 -35.58 2.39 -0.81
CA THR A 13 -34.61 3.48 -0.57
C THR A 13 -34.76 4.11 0.80
N ASN A 14 -35.89 3.90 1.46
CA ASN A 14 -36.09 4.33 2.84
C ASN A 14 -35.95 3.11 3.76
N ILE A 15 -34.81 2.97 4.41
CA ILE A 15 -34.49 1.86 5.31
C ILE A 15 -34.32 2.45 6.71
N GLY A 16 -35.24 2.13 7.63
CA GLY A 16 -35.19 2.64 9.01
C GLY A 16 -35.23 4.16 9.12
N GLY A 17 -36.02 4.85 8.29
CA GLY A 17 -36.15 6.31 8.28
C GLY A 17 -34.98 7.03 7.60
N ARG A 18 -33.97 6.30 7.10
CA ARG A 18 -32.82 6.87 6.38
C ARG A 18 -32.95 6.65 4.89
N LYS A 19 -32.70 7.71 4.13
CA LYS A 19 -32.68 7.66 2.66
C LYS A 19 -31.32 7.15 2.17
N CYS A 20 -31.30 5.91 1.70
CA CYS A 20 -30.11 5.26 1.15
C CYS A 20 -29.98 5.53 -0.35
N ARG A 21 -28.75 5.76 -0.82
CA ARG A 21 -28.48 5.95 -2.25
C ARG A 21 -28.35 4.58 -2.95
N PRO A 22 -29.20 4.27 -3.94
CA PRO A 22 -29.08 3.04 -4.73
C PRO A 22 -27.72 2.90 -5.42
N PHE A 23 -27.30 1.66 -5.65
CA PHE A 23 -26.15 1.37 -6.52
C PHE A 23 -26.36 2.00 -7.90
N ALA A 24 -25.50 2.95 -8.25
CA ALA A 24 -25.56 3.72 -9.49
C ALA A 24 -24.70 3.13 -10.62
N GLY A 25 -24.19 1.91 -10.44
CA GLY A 25 -23.28 1.26 -11.37
C GLY A 25 -21.83 1.35 -10.89
N ALA A 26 -21.01 0.38 -11.27
CA ALA A 26 -19.57 0.51 -11.08
C ALA A 26 -19.07 1.58 -12.05
N LYS A 27 -18.19 2.47 -11.58
CA LYS A 27 -17.50 3.41 -12.46
C LYS A 27 -16.80 2.56 -13.52
N LYS A 28 -17.25 2.65 -14.78
CA LYS A 28 -16.55 2.03 -15.92
C LYS A 28 -15.28 2.83 -16.11
N TYR A 29 -14.23 2.46 -15.37
CA TYR A 29 -12.89 2.84 -15.76
C TYR A 29 -12.70 2.28 -17.17
N GLY A 30 -12.19 3.11 -18.11
CA GLY A 30 -11.76 2.59 -19.40
C GLY A 30 -10.79 1.43 -19.20
N ARG A 31 -10.51 0.64 -20.26
CA ARG A 31 -9.46 -0.40 -20.24
C ARG A 31 -8.05 0.20 -20.15
N ALA A 32 -7.80 1.08 -19.19
CA ALA A 32 -6.48 1.53 -18.83
C ALA A 32 -5.81 0.43 -18.01
N THR A 33 -4.66 -0.03 -18.49
CA THR A 33 -3.84 -0.97 -17.73
C THR A 33 -3.38 -0.33 -16.43
N LYS A 34 -3.42 -1.10 -15.34
CA LYS A 34 -2.80 -0.73 -14.05
C LYS A 34 -1.39 -1.31 -13.90
N LYS A 35 -0.89 -2.01 -14.92
CA LYS A 35 0.48 -2.54 -14.91
C LYS A 35 1.47 -1.38 -15.05
N THR A 36 2.60 -1.51 -14.37
CA THR A 36 3.76 -0.63 -14.52
C THR A 36 4.94 -1.47 -14.99
N ALA A 37 5.90 -0.84 -15.67
CA ALA A 37 7.10 -1.50 -16.16
C ALA A 37 8.09 -1.80 -15.04
N SER A 38 8.07 -1.02 -13.96
CA SER A 38 8.94 -1.22 -12.79
C SER A 38 8.28 -0.79 -11.48
N LEU A 39 8.93 -1.15 -10.37
CA LEU A 39 8.53 -0.72 -9.03
C LEU A 39 8.75 0.78 -8.82
N VAL A 40 9.86 1.32 -9.35
CA VAL A 40 10.15 2.76 -9.39
C VAL A 40 9.03 3.54 -10.07
N GLU A 41 8.53 3.04 -11.21
CA GLU A 41 7.39 3.63 -11.90
C GLU A 41 6.09 3.52 -11.06
N ALA A 42 5.85 2.40 -10.40
CA ALA A 42 4.70 2.22 -9.54
C ALA A 42 4.69 3.22 -8.37
N LEU A 43 5.82 3.37 -7.68
CA LEU A 43 5.98 4.29 -6.56
C LEU A 43 5.83 5.76 -7.00
N ARG A 44 6.40 6.12 -8.15
CA ARG A 44 6.21 7.47 -8.73
C ARG A 44 4.73 7.71 -9.08
N LYS A 45 4.07 6.77 -9.75
CA LYS A 45 2.65 6.88 -10.14
C LYS A 45 1.69 6.90 -8.96
N CYS A 46 2.04 6.27 -7.84
CA CYS A 46 1.23 6.34 -6.62
C CYS A 46 1.45 7.62 -5.80
N GLY A 47 2.37 8.50 -6.22
CA GLY A 47 2.62 9.79 -5.58
C GLY A 47 3.48 9.68 -4.32
N LEU A 48 4.38 8.70 -4.25
CA LEU A 48 5.33 8.60 -3.14
C LEU A 48 6.21 9.84 -3.05
N ARG A 49 6.38 10.37 -1.83
CA ARG A 49 7.18 11.57 -1.53
C ARG A 49 7.85 11.43 -0.16
N ASN A 50 8.76 12.36 0.13
CA ASN A 50 9.42 12.40 1.44
C ASN A 50 8.39 12.46 2.58
N GLY A 51 8.64 11.73 3.67
CA GLY A 51 7.72 11.70 4.81
C GLY A 51 6.53 10.75 4.67
N CYS A 52 6.38 10.07 3.51
CA CYS A 52 5.31 9.09 3.33
C CYS A 52 5.44 7.88 4.27
N THR A 53 4.30 7.23 4.48
CA THR A 53 4.24 5.92 5.14
C THR A 53 3.99 4.84 4.10
N ILE A 54 4.77 3.76 4.15
CA ILE A 54 4.58 2.56 3.34
C ILE A 54 4.40 1.36 4.27
N SER A 55 3.58 0.39 3.87
CA SER A 55 3.24 -0.77 4.70
C SER A 55 3.43 -2.07 3.95
N PHE A 56 3.80 -3.12 4.68
CA PHE A 56 4.01 -4.46 4.12
C PHE A 56 3.40 -5.55 5.01
N HIS A 57 3.16 -6.72 4.41
CA HIS A 57 2.79 -7.94 5.11
C HIS A 57 4.01 -8.86 5.16
N HIS A 58 4.12 -9.70 6.19
CA HIS A 58 5.30 -10.55 6.42
C HIS A 58 5.09 -12.03 6.07
N GLN A 59 4.06 -12.36 5.28
CA GLN A 59 3.63 -13.75 5.03
C GLN A 59 4.70 -14.59 4.30
N LEU A 60 5.63 -13.94 3.59
CA LEU A 60 6.74 -14.60 2.91
C LEU A 60 7.91 -14.93 3.85
N ARG A 61 7.91 -14.43 5.09
CA ARG A 61 8.96 -14.62 6.10
C ARG A 61 10.36 -14.31 5.55
N ASN A 62 11.33 -15.23 5.71
CA ASN A 62 12.68 -15.10 5.17
C ASN A 62 12.75 -15.20 3.63
N GLY A 63 11.63 -15.43 2.95
CA GLY A 63 11.52 -15.32 1.49
C GLY A 63 10.97 -13.97 1.01
N ASP A 64 10.79 -12.98 1.90
CA ASP A 64 10.29 -11.66 1.53
C ASP A 64 11.37 -10.81 0.86
N TYR A 65 11.28 -10.70 -0.47
CA TYR A 65 12.08 -9.75 -1.26
C TYR A 65 11.36 -8.42 -1.50
N VAL A 66 10.05 -8.35 -1.25
CA VAL A 66 9.21 -7.21 -1.63
C VAL A 66 9.66 -5.96 -0.88
N LEU A 67 9.91 -6.09 0.42
CA LEU A 67 10.35 -4.96 1.25
C LEU A 67 11.72 -4.42 0.79
N ASN A 68 12.71 -5.30 0.62
CA ASN A 68 14.06 -4.92 0.20
C ASN A 68 14.05 -4.28 -1.19
N MET A 69 13.36 -4.89 -2.17
CA MET A 69 13.23 -4.33 -3.52
C MET A 69 12.52 -2.98 -3.51
N THR A 70 11.52 -2.80 -2.64
CA THR A 70 10.81 -1.53 -2.54
C THR A 70 11.70 -0.44 -1.97
N LEU A 71 12.47 -0.70 -0.91
CA LEU A 71 13.37 0.30 -0.35
C LEU A 71 14.51 0.67 -1.29
N GLU A 72 14.97 -0.26 -2.13
CA GLU A 72 15.91 0.06 -3.21
C GLU A 72 15.27 0.97 -4.27
N ALA A 73 14.03 0.69 -4.69
CA ALA A 73 13.31 1.59 -5.59
C ALA A 73 13.02 2.97 -4.98
N VAL A 74 12.82 3.05 -3.65
CA VAL A 74 12.71 4.32 -2.91
C VAL A 74 14.04 5.09 -2.94
N ARG A 75 15.17 4.39 -2.73
CA ARG A 75 16.53 4.94 -2.85
C ARG A 75 16.76 5.53 -4.24
N GLU A 76 16.43 4.78 -5.29
CA GLU A 76 16.58 5.20 -6.70
C GLU A 76 15.76 6.46 -7.01
N LEU A 77 14.56 6.59 -6.44
CA LEU A 77 13.74 7.80 -6.57
C LEU A 77 14.28 9.01 -5.79
N GLY A 78 15.29 8.83 -4.95
CA GLY A 78 15.81 9.88 -4.07
C GLY A 78 14.84 10.27 -2.95
N VAL A 79 13.85 9.43 -2.65
CA VAL A 79 12.85 9.67 -1.60
C VAL A 79 13.42 9.28 -0.24
N ARG A 80 13.16 10.09 0.78
CA ARG A 80 13.72 9.95 2.14
C ARG A 80 12.65 10.12 3.23
N ASN A 81 13.04 9.92 4.48
CA ASN A 81 12.18 10.10 5.65
C ASN A 81 10.91 9.23 5.59
N ILE A 82 11.02 8.01 5.08
CA ILE A 82 9.91 7.06 5.01
C ILE A 82 9.65 6.46 6.38
N ARG A 83 8.36 6.40 6.72
CA ARG A 83 7.85 5.57 7.80
C ARG A 83 7.49 4.19 7.26
N LEU A 84 8.08 3.16 7.84
CA LEU A 84 7.83 1.77 7.51
C LEU A 84 6.83 1.16 8.49
N ALA A 85 5.60 0.93 8.05
CA ALA A 85 4.53 0.25 8.79
C ALA A 85 4.49 -1.24 8.42
N GLN A 86 5.54 -1.97 8.79
CA GLN A 86 5.70 -3.39 8.47
C GLN A 86 5.09 -4.25 9.58
N THR A 87 4.32 -5.27 9.23
CA THR A 87 3.68 -6.13 10.24
C THR A 87 4.70 -6.94 11.06
N ALA A 88 5.74 -7.49 10.42
CA ALA A 88 6.91 -8.07 11.09
C ALA A 88 8.17 -8.07 10.20
N MET A 89 9.37 -7.98 10.80
CA MET A 89 10.66 -8.18 10.12
C MET A 89 11.42 -9.40 10.63
N PHE A 90 12.40 -9.84 9.84
CA PHE A 90 13.20 -11.08 9.97
C PHE A 90 14.58 -10.86 9.34
N ASP A 91 15.47 -11.84 9.41
CA ASP A 91 16.88 -11.70 8.95
C ASP A 91 17.03 -11.35 7.47
N VAL A 92 16.10 -11.78 6.60
CA VAL A 92 16.11 -11.38 5.18
C VAL A 92 16.03 -9.86 4.99
N HIS A 93 15.48 -9.13 5.97
CA HIS A 93 15.33 -7.68 5.96
C HIS A 93 16.55 -6.93 6.48
N LYS A 94 17.70 -7.60 6.68
CA LYS A 94 18.97 -6.96 7.02
C LYS A 94 19.30 -5.69 6.20
N PRO A 95 19.01 -5.60 4.87
CA PRO A 95 19.26 -4.39 4.10
C PRO A 95 18.57 -3.12 4.62
N VAL A 96 17.49 -3.25 5.40
CA VAL A 96 16.80 -2.11 6.04
C VAL A 96 17.77 -1.26 6.87
N ILE A 97 18.77 -1.88 7.50
CA ILE A 97 19.77 -1.20 8.33
C ILE A 97 20.51 -0.12 7.51
N GLU A 98 20.88 -0.42 6.26
CA GLU A 98 21.55 0.55 5.40
C GLU A 98 20.58 1.66 4.94
N HIS A 99 19.32 1.32 4.69
CA HIS A 99 18.30 2.34 4.37
C HIS A 99 18.00 3.27 5.55
N ILE A 100 18.18 2.81 6.80
CA ILE A 100 18.11 3.66 7.99
C ILE A 100 19.31 4.60 8.04
N LYS A 101 20.54 4.08 7.85
CA LYS A 101 21.77 4.89 7.83
C LYS A 101 21.75 5.96 6.74
N ASP A 102 21.20 5.63 5.58
CA ASP A 102 21.03 6.56 4.47
C ASP A 102 19.92 7.62 4.73
N GLY A 103 19.15 7.52 5.80
CA GLY A 103 18.00 8.41 6.06
C GLY A 103 16.82 8.19 5.11
N ILE A 104 16.80 7.06 4.40
CA ILE A 104 15.65 6.66 3.57
C ILE A 104 14.49 6.27 4.49
N VAL A 105 14.75 5.45 5.50
CA VAL A 105 13.79 5.07 6.55
C VAL A 105 14.13 5.83 7.83
N ASN A 106 13.15 6.50 8.44
CA ASN A 106 13.37 7.25 9.70
C ASN A 106 12.45 6.81 10.85
N ARG A 107 11.47 5.95 10.57
CA ARG A 107 10.54 5.42 11.57
C ARG A 107 10.09 4.02 11.17
N ILE A 108 10.07 3.11 12.12
CA ILE A 108 9.52 1.76 11.95
C ILE A 108 8.38 1.60 12.95
N GLU A 109 7.24 1.09 12.47
CA GLU A 109 6.08 0.73 13.27
C GLU A 109 5.72 -0.72 12.91
N GLY A 110 5.87 -1.64 13.87
CA GLY A 110 5.75 -3.07 13.57
C GLY A 110 6.44 -3.97 14.59
N SER A 111 6.29 -5.29 14.40
CA SER A 111 7.15 -6.26 15.07
C SER A 111 8.53 -6.25 14.41
N ILE A 112 9.59 -6.15 15.20
CA ILE A 112 10.96 -6.22 14.71
C ILE A 112 11.62 -7.43 15.37
N ASN A 113 12.19 -8.33 14.57
CA ASN A 113 12.85 -9.55 15.03
C ASN A 113 14.17 -9.75 14.29
N GLY A 114 15.01 -10.63 14.82
CA GLY A 114 16.29 -11.01 14.21
C GLY A 114 17.24 -9.82 14.10
N ILE A 115 18.14 -9.87 13.12
CA ILE A 115 19.26 -8.91 12.99
C ILE A 115 18.83 -7.44 12.85
N VAL A 116 17.57 -7.15 12.52
CA VAL A 116 17.05 -5.78 12.41
C VAL A 116 16.67 -5.20 13.78
N GLY A 117 16.36 -6.06 14.77
CA GLY A 117 15.96 -5.69 16.12
C GLY A 117 17.06 -5.82 17.17
N ASP A 118 18.18 -6.47 16.84
CA ASP A 118 19.37 -6.63 17.68
C ASP A 118 20.30 -5.40 17.61
#